data_AF-A0A2M7KX35-F1
#
_entry.id   AF-A0A2M7KX35-F1
#
_cell.length_a   1.000
_cell.length_b   1.000
_cell.length_c   1.000
_cell.angle_alpha   90.00
_cell.angle_beta   90.00
_cell.angle_gamma   90.00
#
_symmetry.space_group_name_H-M   'P 1'
#
loop_
_entity.id
_entity.type
_entity.pdbx_description
1 polymer ?
#
loop_
_entity_poly.entity_id
_entity_poly.type
_entity_poly.pdbx_seq_one_letter_code
_entity_poly.pdbx_strand_id
1 'polypeptide(L)'
;MTGLDPAWQPHFFYRPHFVAGTVQQSFDVLVRPGALFYTEWRDDTGYPGCIGPSVTFDARNGDAQVSASGQAIGSVPCGEWVHVEISCPLGKGAPRTYSVTLTTPGQDPVQTNDLAWTGDEFHALQWLGFVSTATTDAVFYVDDMEVQPTE
;
A
#
# COMPACT_ATOMS: atom_id res chain seq x y z
N MET A 1 26.00 -0.23 13.83
CA MET A 1 24.72 0.25 14.39
C MET A 1 23.68 0.04 13.30
N THR A 2 23.06 -1.14 13.34
CA THR A 2 21.63 -1.35 13.65
C THR A 2 20.74 -0.94 12.48
N GLY A 3 20.66 -1.82 11.48
CA GLY A 3 19.51 -1.89 10.57
C GLY A 3 18.46 -2.84 11.15
N LEU A 4 17.25 -2.80 10.61
CA LEU A 4 16.13 -3.65 11.03
C LEU A 4 16.48 -5.14 10.92
N ASP A 5 16.24 -5.90 11.98
CA ASP A 5 16.40 -7.36 12.01
C ASP A 5 15.13 -8.02 12.59
N PRO A 6 14.31 -8.69 11.77
CA PRO A 6 14.39 -8.76 10.32
C PRO A 6 14.00 -7.43 9.64
N ALA A 7 14.44 -7.22 8.40
CA ALA A 7 14.28 -5.95 7.67
C ALA A 7 12.83 -5.48 7.43
N TRP A 8 11.85 -6.36 7.65
CA TRP A 8 10.41 -6.11 7.48
C TRP A 8 9.67 -5.82 8.79
N GLN A 9 10.39 -5.64 9.90
CA GLN A 9 9.79 -5.16 11.15
C GLN A 9 10.04 -3.66 11.32
N PRO A 10 9.10 -2.89 11.91
CA PRO A 10 7.77 -3.31 12.35
C PRO A 10 6.79 -3.53 11.18
N HIS A 11 5.84 -4.45 11.39
CA HIS A 11 4.68 -4.59 10.53
C HIS A 11 3.38 -4.81 11.33
N PHE A 12 2.26 -4.45 10.72
CA PHE A 12 0.91 -4.68 11.21
C PHE A 12 0.03 -5.15 10.05
N PHE A 13 -0.87 -6.11 10.28
CA PHE A 13 -1.62 -6.73 9.19
C PHE A 13 -3.00 -7.25 9.57
N TYR A 14 -3.83 -7.42 8.55
CA TYR A 14 -5.12 -8.09 8.56
C TYR A 14 -5.10 -9.34 7.67
N ARG A 15 -6.08 -10.23 7.86
CA ARG A 15 -6.34 -11.39 6.99
C ARG A 15 -7.79 -11.38 6.51
N PRO A 16 -8.12 -10.62 5.45
CA PRO A 16 -9.52 -10.42 5.03
C PRO A 16 -10.13 -11.64 4.34
N HIS A 17 -9.32 -12.46 3.67
CA HIS A 17 -9.74 -13.69 2.95
C HIS A 17 -10.70 -13.45 1.78
N PHE A 18 -10.57 -12.33 1.04
CA PHE A 18 -11.33 -12.12 -0.19
C PHE A 18 -10.71 -12.89 -1.36
N VAL A 19 -11.53 -13.66 -2.08
CA VAL A 19 -11.05 -14.59 -3.14
C VAL A 19 -11.53 -14.24 -4.54
N ALA A 20 -12.48 -13.29 -4.68
CA ALA A 20 -13.07 -12.90 -5.95
C ALA A 20 -13.79 -11.55 -5.82
N GLY A 21 -14.13 -10.95 -6.98
CA GLY A 21 -14.81 -9.65 -7.06
C GLY A 21 -13.84 -8.49 -6.96
N THR A 22 -14.34 -7.27 -7.04
CA THR A 22 -13.53 -6.07 -6.82
C THR A 22 -13.51 -5.75 -5.33
N VAL A 23 -12.32 -5.55 -4.77
CA VAL A 23 -12.13 -5.15 -3.38
C VAL A 23 -11.51 -3.77 -3.36
N GLN A 24 -11.97 -2.93 -2.44
CA GLN A 24 -11.38 -1.65 -2.12
C GLN A 24 -10.78 -1.68 -0.71
N GLN A 25 -9.54 -1.22 -0.58
CA GLN A 25 -8.98 -0.74 0.67
C GLN A 25 -9.04 0.78 0.67
N SER A 26 -9.46 1.38 1.78
CA SER A 26 -9.28 2.80 2.05
C SER A 26 -8.65 3.01 3.41
N PHE A 27 -7.86 4.08 3.56
CA PHE A 27 -7.25 4.48 4.83
C PHE A 27 -6.75 5.91 4.76
N ASP A 28 -6.62 6.53 5.92
CA ASP A 28 -5.89 7.77 6.08
C ASP A 28 -4.47 7.51 6.58
N VAL A 29 -3.50 8.26 6.07
CA VAL A 29 -2.10 8.15 6.47
C VAL A 29 -1.49 9.51 6.77
N LEU A 30 -0.75 9.59 7.87
CA LEU A 30 0.08 10.74 8.21
C LEU A 30 1.54 10.31 8.26
N VAL A 31 2.32 10.82 7.31
CA VAL A 31 3.74 10.49 7.17
C VAL A 31 4.60 11.52 7.89
N ARG A 32 5.57 11.09 8.71
CA ARG A 32 6.59 11.98 9.28
C ARG A 32 7.90 11.90 8.49
N PRO A 33 8.74 12.95 8.51
CA PRO A 33 10.05 12.93 7.87
C PRO A 33 10.88 11.72 8.31
N GLY A 34 11.59 11.11 7.37
CA GLY A 34 12.39 9.91 7.61
C GLY A 34 11.63 8.58 7.49
N ALA A 35 10.30 8.61 7.37
CA ALA A 35 9.52 7.39 7.19
C ALA A 35 9.80 6.70 5.85
N LEU A 36 9.86 5.37 5.90
CA LEU A 36 9.90 4.49 4.75
C LEU A 36 9.05 3.27 5.07
N PHE A 37 7.89 3.17 4.43
CA PHE A 37 6.96 2.07 4.65
C PHE A 37 6.15 1.79 3.40
N TYR A 38 5.51 0.63 3.38
CA TYR A 38 4.61 0.23 2.30
C TYR A 38 3.38 -0.48 2.85
N THR A 39 2.28 -0.42 2.10
CA THR A 39 1.14 -1.34 2.24
C THR A 39 1.18 -2.34 1.10
N GLU A 40 1.00 -3.61 1.42
CA GLU A 40 0.95 -4.69 0.45
C GLU A 40 -0.25 -5.60 0.67
N TRP A 41 -0.84 -6.01 -0.44
CA TRP A 41 -1.77 -7.12 -0.51
C TRP A 41 -1.00 -8.36 -0.91
N ARG A 42 -1.23 -9.46 -0.22
CA ARG A 42 -0.58 -10.74 -0.51
C ARG A 42 -1.57 -11.89 -0.51
N ASP A 43 -1.26 -12.84 -1.37
CA ASP A 43 -1.86 -14.17 -1.39
C ASP A 43 -1.23 -15.08 -0.33
N ASP A 44 -1.69 -16.32 -0.23
CA ASP A 44 -1.09 -17.36 0.61
C ASP A 44 0.01 -18.17 -0.11
N THR A 45 0.32 -17.82 -1.36
CA THR A 45 1.41 -18.42 -2.14
C THR A 45 2.80 -17.89 -1.73
N GLY A 46 3.86 -18.33 -2.44
CA GLY A 46 5.23 -18.00 -2.10
C GLY A 46 5.62 -16.55 -2.42
N TYR A 47 6.35 -15.89 -1.51
CA TYR A 47 6.99 -14.60 -1.80
C TYR A 47 8.15 -14.78 -2.80
N PRO A 48 8.35 -13.88 -3.78
CA PRO A 48 7.60 -12.64 -4.04
C PRO A 48 6.39 -12.79 -4.99
N GLY A 49 6.11 -13.99 -5.50
CA GLY A 49 5.00 -14.22 -6.45
C GLY A 49 3.63 -13.88 -5.89
N CYS A 50 3.46 -13.98 -4.56
CA CYS A 50 2.21 -13.69 -3.87
C CYS A 50 1.85 -12.20 -3.75
N ILE A 51 2.69 -11.25 -4.19
CA ILE A 51 2.44 -9.82 -3.99
C ILE A 51 1.44 -9.29 -5.03
N GLY A 52 0.36 -8.67 -4.57
CA GLY A 52 -0.66 -8.01 -5.40
C GLY A 52 -0.41 -6.50 -5.53
N PRO A 53 -1.43 -5.67 -5.23
CA PRO A 53 -1.25 -4.23 -4.98
C PRO A 53 -0.17 -3.93 -3.95
N SER A 54 0.68 -2.94 -4.23
CA SER A 54 1.73 -2.47 -3.33
C SER A 54 1.88 -0.96 -3.47
N VAL A 55 1.83 -0.22 -2.37
CA VAL A 55 2.02 1.23 -2.35
C VAL A 55 3.08 1.58 -1.31
N THR A 56 4.14 2.26 -1.74
CA THR A 56 5.30 2.66 -0.93
C THR A 56 5.32 4.17 -0.74
N PHE A 57 5.59 4.60 0.49
CA PHE A 57 5.80 5.99 0.88
C PHE A 57 7.25 6.17 1.35
N ASP A 58 7.97 7.09 0.72
CA ASP A 58 9.37 7.39 1.03
C ASP A 58 9.56 8.88 1.37
N ALA A 59 9.59 9.17 2.68
CA ALA A 59 9.78 10.50 3.24
C ALA A 59 11.22 10.73 3.73
N ARG A 60 12.19 9.94 3.28
CA ARG A 60 13.59 10.07 3.72
C ARG A 60 14.25 11.38 3.28
N ASN A 61 13.73 12.00 2.22
CA ASN A 61 14.32 13.20 1.59
C ASN A 61 13.35 14.40 1.51
N GLY A 62 12.37 14.51 2.41
CA GLY A 62 11.38 15.59 2.42
C GLY A 62 9.95 15.06 2.38
N ASP A 63 9.10 15.68 1.55
CA ASP A 63 7.76 15.17 1.28
C ASP A 63 7.81 13.74 0.75
N ALA A 64 6.84 12.92 1.17
CA ALA A 64 6.87 11.50 0.91
C ALA A 64 6.62 11.24 -0.58
N GLN A 65 7.59 10.67 -1.27
CA GLN A 65 7.41 10.19 -2.63
C GLN A 65 6.59 8.90 -2.59
N VAL A 66 5.53 8.83 -3.38
CA VAL A 66 4.62 7.69 -3.40
C VAL A 66 4.80 6.92 -4.71
N SER A 67 5.01 5.62 -4.60
CA SER A 67 5.04 4.71 -5.74
C SER A 67 4.10 3.54 -5.53
N ALA A 68 3.52 3.05 -6.62
CA ALA A 68 2.65 1.88 -6.64
C ALA A 68 3.24 0.83 -7.58
N SER A 69 3.51 -0.38 -7.07
CA SER A 69 4.28 -1.42 -7.77
C SER A 69 5.60 -0.90 -8.38
N GLY A 70 6.27 0.03 -7.70
CA GLY A 70 7.52 0.67 -8.16
C GLY A 70 7.35 1.78 -9.20
N GLN A 71 6.14 2.05 -9.69
CA GLN A 71 5.86 3.20 -10.55
C GLN A 71 5.56 4.44 -9.68
N ALA A 72 6.21 5.57 -9.95
CA ALA A 72 5.92 6.82 -9.27
C ALA A 72 4.48 7.30 -9.59
N ILE A 73 3.70 7.61 -8.56
CA ILE A 73 2.30 8.06 -8.69
C ILE A 73 2.05 9.45 -8.09
N GLY A 74 3.03 10.02 -7.40
CA GLY A 74 2.95 11.38 -6.87
C GLY A 74 3.78 11.55 -5.61
N SER A 75 3.47 12.60 -4.85
CA SER A 75 4.04 12.87 -3.54
C SER A 75 2.97 13.39 -2.59
N VAL A 76 3.14 13.15 -1.30
CA VAL A 76 2.24 13.64 -0.24
C VAL A 76 3.03 14.45 0.78
N PRO A 77 2.47 15.55 1.31
CA PRO A 77 3.16 16.38 2.29
C PRO A 77 3.40 15.60 3.60
N CYS A 78 4.58 15.79 4.19
CA CYS A 78 4.81 15.29 5.54
C CYS A 78 4.01 16.10 6.57
N GLY A 79 3.44 15.41 7.56
CA GLY A 79 2.75 16.03 8.69
C GLY A 79 1.27 16.36 8.46
N GLU A 80 0.71 15.96 7.32
CA GLU A 80 -0.72 16.08 7.02
C GLU A 80 -1.33 14.68 6.81
N TRP A 81 -2.62 14.56 7.09
CA TRP A 81 -3.38 13.36 6.78
C TRP A 81 -3.74 13.37 5.29
N VAL A 82 -3.50 12.24 4.62
CA VAL A 82 -3.85 12.02 3.22
C VAL A 82 -4.68 10.76 3.12
N HIS A 83 -5.76 10.82 2.35
CA HIS A 83 -6.61 9.67 2.09
C HIS A 83 -6.07 8.86 0.92
N VAL A 84 -6.07 7.54 1.06
CA VAL A 84 -5.59 6.58 0.07
C VAL A 84 -6.66 5.55 -0.20
N GLU A 85 -7.01 5.35 -1.47
CA GLU A 85 -7.85 4.25 -1.92
C GLU A 85 -7.07 3.33 -2.84
N ILE A 86 -7.21 2.01 -2.65
CA ILE A 86 -6.66 0.97 -3.52
C ILE A 86 -7.80 0.08 -3.96
N SER A 87 -8.07 -0.03 -5.26
CA SER A 87 -9.13 -0.88 -5.81
C SER A 87 -8.56 -1.93 -6.74
N CYS A 88 -8.89 -3.19 -6.50
CA CYS A 88 -8.34 -4.32 -7.25
C CYS A 88 -9.41 -5.39 -7.52
N PRO A 89 -9.64 -5.78 -8.78
CA PRO A 89 -10.37 -6.99 -9.10
C PRO A 89 -9.57 -8.24 -8.70
N LEU A 90 -10.22 -9.22 -8.09
CA LEU A 90 -9.65 -10.47 -7.60
C LEU A 90 -10.27 -11.68 -8.30
N GLY A 91 -9.58 -12.81 -8.19
CA GLY A 91 -10.02 -14.10 -8.71
C GLY A 91 -9.28 -14.55 -9.97
N LYS A 92 -9.42 -15.83 -10.30
CA LYS A 92 -8.78 -16.43 -11.48
C LYS A 92 -9.33 -15.80 -12.75
N GLY A 93 -8.45 -15.17 -13.52
CA GLY A 93 -8.81 -14.50 -14.78
C GLY A 93 -9.29 -13.05 -14.63
N ALA A 94 -9.29 -12.50 -13.41
CA ALA A 94 -9.45 -11.05 -13.22
C ALA A 94 -8.30 -10.28 -13.91
N PRO A 95 -8.53 -9.02 -14.34
CA PRO A 95 -7.45 -8.14 -14.75
C PRO A 95 -6.35 -8.12 -13.69
N ARG A 96 -5.09 -8.26 -14.12
CA ARG A 96 -3.93 -8.24 -13.22
C ARG A 96 -3.45 -6.82 -12.92
N THR A 97 -4.41 -5.92 -12.79
CA THR A 97 -4.18 -4.49 -12.58
C THR A 97 -5.05 -3.97 -11.45
N TYR A 98 -4.64 -2.86 -10.86
CA TYR A 98 -5.36 -2.15 -9.81
C TYR A 98 -5.28 -0.65 -10.03
N SER A 99 -6.02 0.11 -9.25
CA SER A 99 -5.93 1.57 -9.20
C SER A 99 -5.58 2.05 -7.80
N VAL A 100 -4.96 3.23 -7.75
CA VAL A 100 -4.68 3.97 -6.51
C VAL A 100 -5.17 5.40 -6.68
N THR A 101 -5.90 5.89 -5.70
CA THR A 101 -6.27 7.31 -5.59
C THR A 101 -5.60 7.89 -4.35
N LEU A 102 -4.91 9.02 -4.51
CA LEU A 102 -4.35 9.82 -3.43
C LEU A 102 -5.13 11.14 -3.32
N THR A 103 -5.62 11.46 -2.13
CA THR A 103 -6.35 12.71 -1.88
C THR A 103 -5.69 13.49 -0.75
N THR A 104 -4.97 14.56 -1.11
CA THR A 104 -4.37 15.51 -0.18
C THR A 104 -5.37 16.64 0.10
N PRO A 105 -5.54 17.07 1.37
CA PRO A 105 -6.43 18.18 1.70
C PRO A 105 -6.18 19.43 0.85
N GLY A 106 -7.23 19.97 0.24
CA GLY A 106 -7.15 21.17 -0.59
C GLY A 106 -6.55 20.97 -1.98
N GLN A 107 -6.29 19.72 -2.39
CA GLN A 107 -5.85 19.36 -3.73
C GLN A 107 -6.88 18.45 -4.41
N ASP A 108 -6.89 18.45 -5.74
CA ASP A 108 -7.67 17.49 -6.50
C ASP A 108 -7.07 16.07 -6.33
N PRO A 109 -7.90 15.02 -6.20
CA PRO A 109 -7.41 13.65 -6.12
C PRO A 109 -6.55 13.25 -7.32
N VAL A 110 -5.45 12.57 -7.06
CA VAL A 110 -4.59 11.98 -8.09
C VAL A 110 -4.93 10.49 -8.19
N GLN A 111 -5.60 10.12 -9.28
CA GLN A 111 -5.93 8.72 -9.58
C GLN A 111 -4.95 8.16 -10.61
N THR A 112 -4.35 7.01 -10.27
CA THR A 112 -3.54 6.22 -11.19
C THR A 112 -4.21 4.86 -11.40
N ASN A 113 -4.45 4.51 -12.66
CA ASN A 113 -5.11 3.27 -13.06
C ASN A 113 -4.12 2.32 -13.76
N ASP A 114 -4.59 1.11 -14.05
CA ASP A 114 -3.87 0.10 -14.83
C ASP A 114 -2.48 -0.27 -14.25
N LEU A 115 -2.31 -0.13 -12.94
CA LEU A 115 -1.08 -0.49 -12.23
C LEU A 115 -0.99 -2.02 -12.17
N ALA A 116 0.09 -2.61 -12.70
CA ALA A 116 0.28 -4.05 -12.63
C ALA A 116 0.56 -4.52 -11.20
N TRP A 117 0.06 -5.71 -10.84
CA TRP A 117 0.51 -6.37 -9.60
C TRP A 117 2.02 -6.59 -9.60
N THR A 118 2.60 -6.64 -8.40
CA THR A 118 4.06 -6.82 -8.26
C THR A 118 4.48 -8.27 -8.54
N GLY A 119 3.70 -9.25 -8.08
CA GLY A 119 3.91 -10.68 -8.26
C GLY A 119 3.08 -11.29 -9.39
N ASP A 120 3.43 -12.51 -9.80
CA ASP A 120 2.80 -13.27 -10.87
C ASP A 120 1.73 -14.30 -10.37
N GLU A 121 1.69 -14.60 -9.07
CA GLU A 121 0.81 -15.63 -8.49
C GLU A 121 -0.38 -15.08 -7.67
N PHE A 122 -0.39 -13.78 -7.35
CA PHE A 122 -1.50 -13.15 -6.64
C PHE A 122 -2.84 -13.35 -7.37
N HIS A 123 -3.89 -13.71 -6.63
CA HIS A 123 -5.27 -13.74 -7.12
C HIS A 123 -6.31 -13.58 -6.01
N ALA A 124 -5.92 -13.71 -4.73
CA ALA A 124 -6.78 -13.53 -3.56
C ALA A 124 -6.10 -12.63 -2.51
N LEU A 125 -6.89 -11.79 -1.84
CA LEU A 125 -6.44 -10.97 -0.71
C LEU A 125 -6.49 -11.78 0.58
N GLN A 126 -5.40 -12.50 0.87
CA GLN A 126 -5.25 -13.33 2.07
C GLN A 126 -4.56 -12.60 3.22
N TRP A 127 -3.73 -11.61 2.90
CA TRP A 127 -2.97 -10.81 3.84
C TRP A 127 -2.89 -9.38 3.34
N LEU A 128 -3.18 -8.42 4.20
CA LEU A 128 -3.04 -6.99 3.93
C LEU A 128 -2.21 -6.42 5.05
N GLY A 129 -1.07 -5.80 4.75
CA GLY A 129 -0.25 -5.27 5.83
C GLY A 129 0.57 -4.05 5.47
N PHE A 130 0.85 -3.29 6.52
CA PHE A 130 1.71 -2.12 6.54
C PHE A 130 3.05 -2.54 7.13
N VAL A 131 4.13 -2.25 6.42
CA VAL A 131 5.49 -2.65 6.79
C VAL A 131 6.41 -1.45 6.71
N SER A 132 7.14 -1.18 7.78
CA SER A 132 8.23 -0.20 7.77
C SER A 132 9.55 -0.89 7.48
N THR A 133 10.35 -0.28 6.62
CA THR A 133 11.72 -0.71 6.33
C THR A 133 12.75 0.40 6.60
N ALA A 134 12.33 1.48 7.27
CA ALA A 134 13.23 2.54 7.71
C ALA A 134 14.29 2.01 8.69
N THR A 135 15.56 2.29 8.40
CA THR A 135 16.69 1.89 9.27
C THR A 135 17.05 2.94 10.32
N THR A 136 16.26 4.01 10.42
CA THR A 136 16.37 5.09 11.40
C THR A 136 15.04 5.27 12.10
N ASP A 137 15.04 5.94 13.26
CA ASP A 137 13.81 6.30 13.96
C ASP A 137 12.87 7.05 13.02
N ALA A 138 11.68 6.49 12.86
CA ALA A 138 10.69 6.94 11.91
C ALA A 138 9.28 6.67 12.45
N VAL A 139 8.34 7.51 12.05
CA VAL A 139 6.95 7.40 12.48
C VAL A 139 6.03 7.65 11.29
N PHE A 140 5.00 6.84 11.18
CA PHE A 140 3.82 7.12 10.37
C PHE A 140 2.61 6.66 11.16
N TYR A 141 1.46 7.23 10.85
CA TYR A 141 0.18 6.88 11.47
C TYR A 141 -0.77 6.42 10.37
N VAL A 142 -1.57 5.41 10.68
CA VAL A 142 -2.65 4.91 9.84
C VAL A 142 -3.93 5.02 10.65
N ASP A 143 -4.99 5.55 10.04
CA ASP A 143 -6.31 5.68 10.65
C ASP A 143 -7.41 5.38 9.62
N ASP A 144 -8.65 5.25 10.09
CA ASP A 144 -9.86 5.08 9.26
C ASP A 144 -9.73 3.97 8.19
N MET A 145 -9.07 2.87 8.57
CA MET A 145 -8.82 1.73 7.70
C MET A 145 -10.09 0.93 7.46
N GLU A 146 -10.48 0.82 6.20
CA GLU A 146 -11.57 -0.05 5.72
C GLU A 146 -11.09 -0.97 4.60
N VAL A 147 -11.66 -2.18 4.55
CA VAL A 147 -11.48 -3.10 3.43
C VAL A 147 -12.79 -3.81 3.15
N GLN A 148 -13.31 -3.65 1.94
CA GLN A 148 -14.63 -4.15 1.57
C GLN A 148 -14.72 -4.53 0.09
N PRO A 149 -15.58 -5.49 -0.28
CA PRO A 149 -15.99 -5.66 -1.67
C PRO A 149 -16.73 -4.41 -2.18
N THR A 150 -16.56 -4.08 -3.45
CA THR A 150 -17.40 -3.08 -4.13
C THR A 150 -18.53 -3.80 -4.87
N GLU A 151 -19.76 -3.28 -4.78
CA GLU A 151 -20.93 -3.81 -5.52
C GLU A 151 -20.81 -3.66 -7.05
#